data_AF-A0A2G8I9E7-F1
#
_entry.id   AF-A0A2G8I9E7-F1
#
_cell.length_a   1.000
_cell.length_b   1.000
_cell.length_c   1.000
_cell.angle_alpha   90.00
_cell.angle_beta   90.00
_cell.angle_gamma   90.00
#
_symmetry.space_group_name_H-M   'P 1'
#
loop_
_entity.id
_entity.type
_entity.pdbx_description
1 polymer ?
#
loop_
_entity_poly.entity_id
_entity_poly.type
_entity_poly.pdbx_seq_one_letter_code
_entity_poly.pdbx_strand_id
1 'polypeptide(L)'
;MDVLSYKSIIPNDKPDWLLRLQMEISQSYALRGMEDTPEEWQELKGFIDDFINKLYVRKDVRIRSEITSYLMKEDGQTQLLIKRNGKLLQSYYIKK
;
A
#
# COMPACT_ATOMS: atom_id res chain seq x y z
N MET A 1 13.65 -11.17 11.03
CA MET A 1 13.01 -9.85 10.89
C MET A 1 11.90 -10.03 9.89
N ASP A 2 10.69 -9.70 10.31
CA ASP A 2 9.50 -9.78 9.47
C ASP A 2 9.59 -8.70 8.39
N VAL A 3 9.51 -9.12 7.12
CA VAL A 3 9.72 -8.22 5.97
C VAL A 3 8.38 -7.84 5.38
N LEU A 4 8.08 -6.54 5.40
CA LEU A 4 6.95 -6.00 4.66
C LEU A 4 7.15 -6.23 3.16
N SER A 5 6.32 -7.10 2.60
CA SER A 5 6.34 -7.51 1.20
C SER A 5 5.07 -7.04 0.50
N TYR A 6 5.08 -6.99 -0.83
CA TYR A 6 3.89 -6.64 -1.60
C TYR A 6 3.66 -7.60 -2.77
N LYS A 7 2.41 -7.70 -3.21
CA LYS A 7 1.99 -8.41 -4.43
C LYS A 7 1.15 -7.46 -5.27
N SER A 8 1.56 -7.25 -6.52
CA SER A 8 0.82 -6.42 -7.47
C SER A 8 0.14 -7.31 -8.51
N ILE A 9 -1.10 -6.98 -8.87
CA ILE A 9 -1.86 -7.69 -9.91
C ILE A 9 -1.41 -7.26 -11.32
N ILE A 10 -0.80 -6.08 -11.46
CA ILE A 10 -0.31 -5.53 -12.74
C ILE A 10 1.21 -5.31 -12.71
N PRO A 11 2.03 -6.38 -12.64
CA PRO A 11 3.46 -6.24 -12.40
C PRO A 11 4.20 -5.40 -13.46
N ASN A 12 3.77 -5.47 -14.73
CA ASN A 12 4.46 -4.85 -15.87
C ASN A 12 3.89 -3.50 -16.31
N ASP A 13 2.74 -3.08 -15.79
CA ASP A 13 2.03 -1.86 -16.23
C ASP A 13 1.64 -1.00 -15.00
N LYS A 14 2.56 -0.90 -14.05
CA LYS A 14 2.30 -0.14 -12.82
C LYS A 14 2.27 1.35 -13.15
N PRO A 15 1.23 2.10 -12.73
CA PRO A 15 1.23 3.54 -12.89
C PRO A 15 2.32 4.18 -12.02
N ASP A 16 2.89 5.30 -12.46
CA ASP A 16 4.00 5.99 -11.76
C ASP A 16 3.73 6.25 -10.28
N TRP A 17 2.50 6.62 -9.93
CA TRP A 17 2.13 6.86 -8.54
C TRP A 17 2.25 5.61 -7.67
N LEU A 18 1.99 4.42 -8.23
CA LEU A 18 2.09 3.15 -7.49
C LEU A 18 3.57 2.78 -7.26
N LEU A 19 4.43 3.05 -8.25
CA LEU A 19 5.88 2.89 -8.10
C LEU A 19 6.45 3.82 -7.04
N ARG A 20 6.02 5.10 -7.03
CA ARG A 20 6.39 6.06 -5.99
C ARG A 20 5.95 5.60 -4.61
N LEU A 21 4.71 5.13 -4.48
CA LEU A 21 4.20 4.60 -3.21
C LEU A 21 5.04 3.41 -2.71
N GLN A 22 5.37 2.47 -3.60
CA GLN A 22 6.23 1.32 -3.25
C GLN A 22 7.61 1.76 -2.79
N MET A 23 8.20 2.75 -3.46
CA MET A 23 9.51 3.27 -3.11
C MET A 23 9.49 3.97 -1.74
N GLU A 24 8.50 4.81 -1.46
CA GLU A 24 8.37 5.50 -0.17
C GLU A 24 8.14 4.50 0.99
N ILE A 25 7.27 3.50 0.80
CA ILE A 25 7.09 2.43 1.80
C ILE A 25 8.37 1.64 1.99
N SER A 26 9.07 1.28 0.90
CA SER A 26 10.35 0.59 1.01
C SER A 26 11.37 1.40 1.79
N GLN A 27 11.44 2.73 1.62
CA GLN A 27 12.37 3.57 2.37
C GLN A 27 12.03 3.63 3.86
N SER A 28 10.74 3.73 4.19
CA SER A 28 10.27 3.81 5.59
C SER A 28 10.47 2.49 6.34
N TYR A 29 10.27 1.35 5.69
CA TYR A 29 10.23 0.04 6.37
C TYR A 29 11.42 -0.87 6.07
N ALA A 30 12.31 -0.56 5.12
CA ALA A 30 13.44 -1.45 4.77
C ALA A 30 14.44 -1.66 5.91
N LEU A 31 14.66 -0.64 6.76
CA LEU A 31 15.66 -0.72 7.86
C LEU A 31 15.05 -1.18 9.18
N ARG A 32 13.81 -0.76 9.48
CA ARG A 32 13.11 -1.07 10.73
C ARG A 32 12.38 -2.42 10.67
N GLY A 33 12.01 -2.89 9.47
CA GLY A 33 11.02 -3.95 9.33
C GLY A 33 9.62 -3.46 9.75
N MET A 34 8.69 -4.39 9.88
CA MET A 34 7.34 -4.11 10.37
C MET A 34 6.88 -5.29 11.22
N GLU A 35 6.38 -5.01 12.42
CA GLU A 35 5.80 -6.04 13.29
C GLU A 35 4.33 -6.30 12.91
N ASP A 36 3.83 -7.53 13.10
CA ASP A 36 2.44 -7.90 12.84
C ASP A 36 1.52 -7.45 13.99
N THR A 37 1.52 -6.14 14.28
CA THR A 37 0.70 -5.50 15.30
C THR A 37 -0.37 -4.61 14.67
N PRO A 38 -1.57 -4.51 15.26
CA PRO A 38 -2.61 -3.62 14.75
C PRO A 38 -2.16 -2.17 14.58
N GLU A 39 -1.30 -1.68 15.48
CA GLU A 39 -0.76 -0.33 15.47
C GLU A 39 0.10 -0.06 14.23
N GLU A 40 1.06 -0.94 13.93
CA GLU A 40 1.92 -0.82 12.74
C GLU A 40 1.07 -0.88 11.46
N TRP A 41 0.08 -1.78 11.41
CA TRP A 41 -0.85 -1.89 10.27
C TRP A 41 -1.69 -0.63 10.06
N GLN A 42 -2.15 0.01 11.14
CA GLN A 42 -2.88 1.27 11.05
C GLN A 42 -1.97 2.43 10.65
N GLU A 43 -0.72 2.47 11.12
CA GLU A 43 0.26 3.46 10.69
C GLU A 43 0.54 3.35 9.18
N LEU A 44 0.76 2.14 8.67
CA LEU A 44 0.93 1.88 7.24
C LEU A 44 -0.32 2.30 6.44
N LYS A 45 -1.52 2.02 6.97
CA LYS A 45 -2.77 2.43 6.34
C LYS A 45 -2.91 3.96 6.28
N GLY A 46 -2.63 4.66 7.38
CA GLY A 46 -2.63 6.12 7.42
C GLY A 46 -1.66 6.73 6.42
N PHE A 47 -0.44 6.19 6.35
CA PHE A 47 0.55 6.60 5.35
C PHE A 47 0.03 6.46 3.91
N ILE A 48 -0.57 5.32 3.58
CA ILE A 48 -1.12 5.06 2.24
C ILE A 48 -2.32 5.97 1.94
N ASP A 49 -3.23 6.16 2.89
CA ASP A 49 -4.39 7.05 2.73
C ASP A 49 -3.96 8.50 2.50
N ASP A 50 -2.97 8.98 3.26
CA ASP A 50 -2.39 10.31 3.08
C ASP A 50 -1.72 10.46 1.71
N PHE A 51 -1.00 9.43 1.25
CA PHE A 51 -0.44 9.42 -0.09
C PHE A 51 -1.53 9.50 -1.16
N ILE A 52 -2.57 8.67 -1.06
CA ILE A 52 -3.71 8.65 -2.00
C ILE A 52 -4.42 10.01 -2.03
N ASN A 53 -4.69 10.62 -0.87
CA ASN A 53 -5.28 11.95 -0.78
C ASN A 53 -4.44 13.00 -1.51
N LYS A 54 -3.10 12.96 -1.36
CA LYS A 54 -2.18 13.86 -2.08
C LYS A 54 -2.25 13.66 -3.60
N LEU A 55 -2.51 12.44 -4.09
CA LEU A 55 -2.66 12.20 -5.54
C LEU A 55 -3.87 12.94 -6.13
N TYR A 56 -4.97 13.06 -5.38
CA TYR A 56 -6.18 13.75 -5.85
C TYR A 56 -6.05 15.27 -5.83
N VAL A 57 -5.25 15.82 -4.91
CA VAL A 57 -5.08 17.27 -4.75
C VAL A 57 -3.98 17.82 -5.64
N ARG A 58 -3.02 16.98 -6.04
CA ARG A 58 -1.91 17.37 -6.92
C ARG A 58 -2.38 17.74 -8.33
N LYS A 59 -2.12 18.99 -8.74
CA LYS A 59 -2.48 19.52 -10.07
C LYS A 59 -1.78 18.81 -11.23
N ASP A 60 -0.61 18.23 -10.98
CA ASP A 60 0.22 17.50 -11.96
C ASP A 60 -0.23 16.05 -12.18
N VAL A 61 -1.12 15.51 -11.34
CA VAL A 61 -1.58 14.12 -11.45
C VAL A 61 -3.08 14.09 -11.76
N ARG A 62 -3.44 13.70 -12.98
CA ARG A 62 -4.86 13.52 -13.37
C ARG A 62 -5.35 12.12 -13.01
N ILE A 63 -5.58 11.85 -11.72
CA ILE A 63 -6.26 10.62 -11.31
C ILE A 63 -7.77 10.81 -11.41
N ARG A 64 -8.40 10.10 -12.34
CA ARG A 64 -9.89 10.01 -12.45
C ARG A 64 -10.46 8.74 -11.82
N SER A 65 -9.60 7.79 -11.46
CA SER A 65 -10.00 6.54 -10.83
C SER A 65 -10.17 6.73 -9.34
N GLU A 66 -11.11 6.00 -8.74
CA GLU A 66 -11.18 5.85 -7.30
C GLU A 66 -10.06 4.91 -6.84
N ILE A 67 -9.30 5.31 -5.83
CA ILE A 67 -8.21 4.54 -5.22
C ILE A 67 -8.48 4.53 -3.72
N THR A 68 -8.48 3.34 -3.14
CA THR A 68 -8.88 3.12 -1.75
C THR A 68 -7.97 2.07 -1.11
N SER A 69 -7.69 2.22 0.19
CA SER A 69 -6.97 1.22 0.97
C SER A 69 -7.86 0.58 2.05
N TYR A 70 -7.67 -0.72 2.30
CA TYR A 70 -8.43 -1.48 3.30
C TYR A 70 -7.53 -2.48 4.02
N LEU A 71 -7.67 -2.59 5.33
CA LEU A 71 -7.07 -3.68 6.11
C LEU A 71 -8.00 -4.89 6.07
N MET A 72 -7.41 -6.06 5.87
CA MET A 72 -8.08 -7.34 5.86
C MET A 72 -7.28 -8.33 6.69
N LYS A 73 -7.96 -9.21 7.41
CA LYS A 73 -7.34 -10.35 8.09
C LYS A 73 -7.95 -11.62 7.55
N GLU A 74 -7.14 -12.43 6.88
CA GLU A 74 -7.57 -13.69 6.26
C GLU A 74 -6.60 -14.79 6.69
N ASP A 75 -7.13 -15.95 7.12
CA ASP A 75 -6.34 -17.11 7.55
C ASP A 75 -5.24 -16.79 8.59
N GLY A 76 -5.51 -15.84 9.49
CA GLY A 76 -4.56 -15.41 10.52
C GLY A 76 -3.45 -14.47 10.02
N GLN A 77 -3.42 -14.12 8.74
CA GLN A 77 -2.50 -13.14 8.17
C GLN A 77 -3.21 -11.80 7.96
N THR A 78 -2.63 -10.73 8.50
CA THR A 78 -3.07 -9.36 8.22
C THR A 78 -2.50 -8.91 6.87
N GLN A 79 -3.34 -8.28 6.06
CA GLN A 79 -2.97 -7.71 4.77
C GLN A 79 -3.58 -6.34 4.60
N LEU A 80 -2.85 -5.46 3.90
CA LEU A 80 -3.37 -4.17 3.47
C LEU A 80 -3.57 -4.18 1.96
N LEU A 81 -4.81 -3.99 1.53
CA LEU A 81 -5.23 -4.02 0.13
C LEU A 81 -5.37 -2.61 -0.42
N ILE A 82 -4.81 -2.35 -1.58
CA ILE A 82 -5.04 -1.17 -2.41
C ILE A 82 -5.91 -1.59 -3.58
N LYS A 83 -7.05 -0.92 -3.75
CA LYS A 83 -7.98 -1.11 -4.86
C LYS A 83 -8.03 0.11 -5.75
N ARG A 84 -8.26 -0.10 -7.04
CA ARG A 84 -8.56 0.94 -8.03
C ARG A 84 -9.89 0.64 -8.69
N ASN A 85 -10.86 1.55 -8.59
CA ASN A 85 -12.25 1.37 -9.02
C ASN A 85 -12.83 0.03 -8.49
N GLY A 86 -12.65 -0.24 -7.19
CA GLY A 86 -13.09 -1.48 -6.54
C GLY A 86 -12.29 -2.75 -6.88
N LYS A 87 -11.37 -2.73 -7.85
CA LYS A 87 -10.55 -3.89 -8.23
C LYS A 87 -9.23 -3.91 -7.47
N LEU A 88 -8.82 -5.07 -6.96
CA LEU A 88 -7.52 -5.23 -6.30
C LEU A 88 -6.38 -4.88 -7.25
N LEU A 89 -5.52 -3.95 -6.81
CA LEU A 89 -4.36 -3.49 -7.56
C LEU A 89 -3.08 -4.02 -6.93
N GLN A 90 -2.99 -3.93 -5.60
CA GLN A 90 -1.84 -4.34 -4.83
C GLN A 90 -2.24 -4.75 -3.41
N SER A 91 -1.55 -5.73 -2.84
CA SER A 91 -1.62 -6.05 -1.42
C SER A 91 -0.24 -5.95 -0.78
N TYR A 92 -0.21 -5.54 0.48
CA TYR A 92 0.94 -5.60 1.37
C TYR A 92 0.69 -6.65 2.45
N TYR A 93 1.73 -7.41 2.79
CA TYR A 93 1.69 -8.47 3.77
C TYR A 93 3.05 -8.63 4.44
N ILE A 94 3.07 -9.11 5.67
CA ILE A 94 4.30 -9.49 6.33
C ILE A 94 4.70 -10.89 5.86
N LYS A 95 5.93 -11.01 5.36
CA LYS A 95 6.57 -12.28 5.03
C LYS A 95 7.47 -12.70 6.19
N LYS A 96 7.14 -13.85 6.77
CA LYS A 96 7.93 -14.55 7.80
C LYS A 96 9.04 -15.38 7.16
#